data_AF-A0A931G2D7-F1
#
_entry.id   AF-A0A931G2D7-F1
#
_cell.length_a   1.000
_cell.length_b   1.000
_cell.length_c   1.000
_cell.angle_alpha   90.00
_cell.angle_beta   90.00
_cell.angle_gamma   90.00
#
_symmetry.space_group_name_H-M   'P 1'
#
loop_
_entity.id
_entity.type
_entity.pdbx_description
1 polymer ?
#
loop_
_entity_poly.entity_id
_entity_poly.type
_entity_poly.pdbx_seq_one_letter_code
_entity_poly.pdbx_strand_id
1 'polypeptide(L)'
;MDPVRHSVRRRAAVTAAVVAYALTAAICRPLTWPALGAVLIAGVPLCWIGVRRRPRRAEPVGARSAAVWLGVAGLAAAFELSVWLGPDDAAHPTLSTLADPLLSTYPGRVVGYLLWVSAGLWLVSR
;
A
#
# COMPACT_ATOMS: atom_id res chain seq x y z
N MET A 1 5.05 -18.98 31.27
CA MET A 1 4.28 -18.63 30.04
C MET A 1 5.18 -17.73 29.20
N ASP A 2 5.76 -18.26 28.12
CA ASP A 2 6.91 -17.62 27.46
C ASP A 2 6.52 -16.43 26.58
N PRO A 3 7.02 -15.21 26.85
CA PRO A 3 6.67 -14.00 26.10
C PRO A 3 7.08 -14.08 24.62
N VAL A 4 8.11 -14.87 24.31
CA VAL A 4 8.64 -15.07 22.95
C VAL A 4 7.60 -15.75 22.04
N ARG A 5 6.89 -16.78 22.54
CA ARG A 5 5.89 -17.54 21.75
C ARG A 5 4.68 -16.69 21.37
N HIS A 6 4.28 -15.74 22.22
CA HIS A 6 3.19 -14.79 21.93
C HIS A 6 3.58 -13.80 20.82
N SER A 7 4.83 -13.33 20.82
CA SER A 7 5.31 -12.38 19.81
C SER A 7 5.38 -13.01 18.41
N VAL A 8 5.84 -14.27 18.32
CA VAL A 8 5.94 -15.03 17.07
C VAL A 8 4.56 -15.38 16.53
N ARG A 9 3.63 -15.86 17.38
CA ARG A 9 2.23 -16.13 16.98
C ARG A 9 1.52 -14.88 16.48
N ARG A 10 1.73 -13.74 17.14
CA ARG A 10 1.14 -12.46 16.71
C ARG A 10 1.69 -11.99 15.37
N ARG A 11 3.01 -12.10 15.15
CA ARG A 11 3.63 -11.77 13.86
C ARG A 11 3.10 -12.68 12.74
N ALA A 12 3.06 -13.99 12.97
CA ALA A 12 2.53 -14.95 12.01
C ALA A 12 1.05 -14.67 11.68
N ALA A 13 0.22 -14.34 12.68
CA ALA A 13 -1.18 -13.99 12.47
C ALA A 13 -1.35 -12.69 11.65
N VAL A 14 -0.51 -11.67 11.89
CA VAL A 14 -0.50 -10.44 11.09
C VAL A 14 -0.07 -10.75 9.66
N THR A 15 1.01 -11.50 9.46
CA THR A 15 1.47 -11.89 8.12
C THR A 15 0.40 -12.69 7.38
N ALA A 16 -0.25 -13.65 8.05
CA ALA A 16 -1.33 -14.43 7.48
C ALA A 16 -2.54 -13.56 7.11
N ALA A 17 -2.91 -12.60 7.95
CA ALA A 17 -4.00 -11.66 7.67
C ALA A 17 -3.66 -10.73 6.48
N VAL A 18 -2.41 -10.28 6.38
CA VAL A 18 -1.92 -9.46 5.26
C VAL A 18 -1.94 -10.25 3.95
N VAL A 19 -1.46 -11.49 3.97
CA VAL A 19 -1.47 -12.38 2.81
C VAL A 19 -2.90 -12.70 2.40
N ALA A 20 -3.78 -13.05 3.35
CA ALA A 20 -5.19 -13.31 3.08
C ALA A 20 -5.90 -12.09 2.50
N TYR A 21 -5.62 -10.89 3.02
CA TYR A 21 -6.14 -9.64 2.47
C TYR A 21 -5.62 -9.39 1.05
N ALA A 22 -4.32 -9.52 0.82
CA ALA A 22 -3.72 -9.32 -0.51
C ALA A 22 -4.28 -10.29 -1.55
N LEU A 23 -4.45 -11.57 -1.19
CA LEU A 23 -5.06 -12.58 -2.06
C LEU A 23 -6.52 -12.29 -2.36
N THR A 24 -7.30 -11.86 -1.35
CA THR A 24 -8.73 -11.54 -1.53
C THR A 24 -8.91 -10.25 -2.33
N ALA A 25 -8.13 -9.22 -2.03
CA ALA A 25 -8.17 -7.93 -2.73
C ALA A 25 -7.74 -8.06 -4.20
N ALA A 26 -6.77 -8.93 -4.52
CA ALA A 26 -6.32 -9.18 -5.88
C ALA A 26 -7.37 -9.87 -6.77
N ILE A 27 -8.33 -10.60 -6.18
CA ILE A 27 -9.44 -11.23 -6.92
C ILE A 27 -10.41 -10.14 -7.44
N CYS A 28 -10.58 -9.06 -6.68
CA CYS A 28 -11.47 -7.99 -7.07
C CYS A 28 -10.88 -7.18 -8.23
N ARG A 29 -11.68 -6.98 -9.29
CA ARG A 29 -11.33 -6.00 -10.32
C ARG A 29 -11.40 -4.58 -9.73
N PRO A 30 -10.47 -3.68 -10.10
CA PRO A 30 -10.49 -2.30 -9.62
C PRO A 30 -11.83 -1.62 -9.95
N LEU A 31 -12.32 -0.77 -9.03
CA LEU A 31 -13.59 -0.02 -9.12
C LEU A 31 -14.88 -0.87 -9.25
N THR A 32 -14.92 -2.04 -8.61
CA THR A 32 -16.17 -2.83 -8.52
C THR A 32 -16.74 -2.81 -7.10
N TRP A 33 -18.08 -2.83 -6.96
CA TRP A 33 -18.77 -2.92 -5.66
C TRP A 33 -18.25 -4.05 -4.73
N PRO A 34 -17.87 -5.25 -5.24
CA PRO A 34 -17.26 -6.29 -4.42
C PRO A 34 -15.89 -5.88 -3.85
N ALA A 35 -15.09 -5.12 -4.61
CA ALA A 35 -13.79 -4.61 -4.15
C ALA A 35 -13.98 -3.65 -2.96
N LEU A 36 -14.99 -2.78 -3.04
CA LEU A 36 -15.35 -1.88 -1.95
C LEU A 36 -15.77 -2.67 -0.71
N GLY A 37 -16.59 -3.71 -0.87
CA GLY A 37 -16.99 -4.60 0.22
C GLY A 37 -15.79 -5.27 0.90
N ALA A 38 -14.86 -5.84 0.13
CA ALA A 38 -13.66 -6.47 0.67
C ALA A 38 -12.77 -5.49 1.45
N VAL A 39 -12.60 -4.26 0.93
CA VAL A 39 -11.84 -3.21 1.61
C VAL A 39 -12.55 -2.73 2.87
N LEU A 40 -13.88 -2.56 2.85
CA LEU A 40 -14.63 -2.13 4.04
C LEU A 40 -14.61 -3.20 5.13
N ILE A 41 -14.82 -4.47 4.78
CA ILE A 41 -14.81 -5.58 5.75
C ILE A 41 -13.45 -5.69 6.45
N ALA A 42 -12.34 -5.51 5.73
CA ALA A 42 -11.01 -5.55 6.34
C ALA A 42 -10.62 -4.22 7.00
N GLY A 43 -10.93 -3.10 6.36
CA GLY A 43 -10.47 -1.76 6.73
C GLY A 43 -11.24 -1.16 7.90
N VAL A 44 -12.55 -1.33 7.98
CA VAL A 44 -13.38 -0.79 9.07
C VAL A 44 -12.96 -1.33 10.44
N PRO A 45 -12.82 -2.66 10.65
CA PRO A 45 -12.36 -3.17 11.94
C PRO A 45 -10.90 -2.77 12.24
N LEU A 46 -10.03 -2.67 11.23
CA LEU A 46 -8.65 -2.19 11.43
C LEU A 46 -8.63 -0.72 11.89
N CYS A 47 -9.38 0.14 11.21
CA CYS A 47 -9.51 1.55 11.57
C CYS A 47 -10.12 1.71 12.96
N TRP A 48 -11.15 0.92 13.29
CA TRP A 48 -11.76 0.92 14.61
C TRP A 48 -10.78 0.53 15.73
N ILE A 49 -10.00 -0.52 15.52
CA ILE A 49 -8.95 -0.96 16.46
C ILE A 49 -7.84 0.10 16.54
N GLY A 50 -7.47 0.71 15.41
CA GLY A 50 -6.47 1.77 15.33
C GLY A 50 -6.88 3.01 16.12
N VAL A 51 -8.11 3.48 15.96
CA VAL A 51 -8.67 4.64 16.68
C VAL A 51 -8.81 4.35 18.18
N ARG A 52 -9.19 3.13 18.55
CA ARG A 52 -9.30 2.72 19.97
C ARG A 52 -7.96 2.56 20.67
N ARG A 53 -6.88 2.28 19.92
CA ARG A 53 -5.53 2.26 20.48
C ARG A 53 -5.01 3.69 20.51
N ARG A 54 -4.58 4.16 21.68
CA ARG A 54 -3.90 5.47 21.76
C ARG A 54 -2.77 5.48 20.72
N PRO A 55 -2.77 6.42 19.76
CA PRO A 55 -1.67 6.51 18.82
C PRO A 55 -0.39 6.70 19.62
N ARG A 56 0.61 5.85 19.35
CA ARG A 56 1.98 6.15 19.78
C ARG A 56 2.29 7.54 19.23
N ARG A 57 2.84 8.42 20.07
CA ARG A 57 3.18 9.79 19.69
C ARG A 57 3.97 9.71 18.39
N ALA A 58 3.39 10.21 17.30
CA ALA A 58 4.08 10.21 16.02
C ALA A 58 5.32 11.08 16.22
N GLU A 59 6.51 10.51 16.03
CA GLU A 59 7.69 11.35 15.97
C GLU A 59 7.58 12.27 14.76
N PRO A 60 7.86 13.57 14.92
CA PRO A 60 7.82 14.49 13.80
C PRO A 60 8.82 14.02 12.75
N VAL A 61 8.32 13.75 11.54
CA VAL A 61 9.18 13.46 10.38
C VAL A 61 10.04 14.69 10.16
N GLY A 62 11.37 14.55 10.25
CA GLY A 62 12.28 15.68 10.06
C GLY A 62 12.05 16.36 8.71
N ALA A 63 12.07 17.69 8.68
CA ALA A 63 11.76 18.50 7.49
C ALA A 63 12.56 18.08 6.24
N ARG A 64 13.81 17.62 6.42
CA ARG A 64 14.65 17.08 5.35
C ARG A 64 14.10 15.78 4.76
N SER A 65 13.64 14.87 5.61
CA SER A 65 13.02 13.62 5.16
C SER A 65 11.70 13.90 4.44
N ALA A 66 10.88 14.80 4.98
CA ALA A 66 9.65 15.23 4.34
C ALA A 66 9.92 15.88 2.97
N ALA A 67 10.89 16.80 2.88
CA ALA A 67 11.26 17.47 1.64
C ALA A 67 11.79 16.49 0.58
N VAL A 68 12.58 15.49 0.96
CA VAL A 68 13.05 14.45 0.01
C VAL A 68 11.87 13.66 -0.54
N TRP A 69 10.97 13.19 0.32
CA TRP A 69 9.80 12.42 -0.14
C TRP A 69 8.83 13.26 -0.96
N LEU A 70 8.58 14.51 -0.57
CA LEU A 70 7.76 15.44 -1.34
C LEU A 70 8.43 15.80 -2.67
N GLY A 71 9.75 15.94 -2.71
CA GLY A 71 10.50 16.19 -3.94
C GLY A 71 10.44 15.01 -4.91
N VAL A 72 10.61 13.77 -4.41
CA VAL A 72 10.46 12.55 -5.23
C VAL A 72 9.02 12.41 -5.75
N ALA A 73 8.02 12.60 -4.88
CA ALA A 73 6.62 12.55 -5.27
C ALA A 73 6.26 13.66 -6.28
N GLY A 74 6.76 14.87 -6.06
CA GLY A 74 6.56 16.01 -6.96
C GLY A 74 7.24 15.83 -8.31
N LEU A 75 8.44 15.26 -8.34
CA LEU A 75 9.15 14.95 -9.58
C LEU A 75 8.42 13.86 -10.38
N ALA A 76 7.94 12.81 -9.71
CA ALA A 76 7.14 11.77 -10.34
C ALA A 76 5.83 12.34 -10.92
N ALA A 77 5.13 13.18 -10.15
CA ALA A 77 3.91 13.85 -10.60
C ALA A 77 4.16 14.83 -11.76
N ALA A 78 5.26 15.59 -11.71
CA ALA A 78 5.64 16.51 -12.77
C ALA A 78 6.02 15.77 -14.06
N PHE A 79 6.73 14.64 -13.93
CA PHE A 79 7.02 13.75 -15.05
C PHE A 79 5.72 13.23 -15.69
N GLU A 80 4.81 12.69 -14.88
CA GLU A 80 3.53 12.16 -15.36
C GLU A 80 2.65 13.24 -16.01
N LEU A 81 2.62 14.45 -15.43
CA LEU A 81 1.92 15.60 -15.99
C LEU A 81 2.56 16.08 -17.31
N SER A 82 3.89 16.04 -17.41
CA SER A 82 4.60 16.45 -18.62
C SER A 82 4.35 15.52 -19.80
N VAL A 83 4.24 14.21 -19.54
CA VAL A 83 3.89 13.20 -20.55
C VAL A 83 2.42 13.33 -20.94
N TRP A 84 1.53 13.54 -19.97
CA TRP A 84 0.10 13.73 -20.23
C TRP A 84 -0.22 15.00 -21.05
N LEU A 85 0.53 16.09 -20.86
CA LEU A 85 0.41 17.32 -21.66
C LEU A 85 1.11 17.22 -23.03
N GLY A 86 1.94 16.21 -23.25
CA GLY A 86 2.64 15.96 -24.51
C GLY A 86 1.87 15.01 -25.44
N PRO A 87 2.49 14.57 -26.55
CA PRO A 87 1.95 13.49 -27.36
C PRO A 87 1.95 12.21 -26.53
N ASP A 88 0.76 11.73 -26.18
CA ASP A 88 0.52 10.45 -25.47
C ASP A 88 0.74 9.27 -26.44
N ASP A 89 1.91 9.24 -27.08
CA ASP A 89 2.34 8.26 -28.09
C ASP A 89 3.09 7.10 -27.42
N ALA A 90 3.09 5.93 -28.06
CA ALA A 90 3.81 4.73 -27.58
C ALA A 90 5.33 4.94 -27.35
N ALA A 91 5.91 6.03 -27.87
CA ALA A 91 7.29 6.42 -27.67
C ALA A 91 7.57 7.08 -26.29
N HIS A 92 6.55 7.60 -25.60
CA HIS A 92 6.67 8.27 -24.31
C HIS A 92 5.63 7.73 -23.31
N PRO A 93 5.70 6.45 -22.90
CA PRO A 93 4.71 5.88 -21.98
C PRO A 93 4.77 6.57 -20.61
N THR A 94 3.61 6.94 -20.06
CA THR A 94 3.53 7.40 -18.66
C THR A 94 3.90 6.27 -17.69
N LEU A 95 4.27 6.63 -16.45
CA LEU A 95 4.50 5.64 -15.40
C LEU A 95 3.27 4.75 -15.16
N SER A 96 2.07 5.32 -15.26
CA SER A 96 0.82 4.58 -15.16
C SER A 96 0.66 3.57 -16.31
N THR A 97 0.98 3.96 -17.55
CA THR A 97 0.94 3.06 -18.71
C THR A 97 1.96 1.91 -18.59
N LEU A 98 3.11 2.14 -17.96
CA LEU A 98 4.11 1.10 -17.67
C LEU A 98 3.69 0.18 -16.51
N ALA A 99 2.98 0.73 -15.51
CA ALA A 99 2.50 -0.03 -14.37
C ALA A 99 1.26 -0.89 -14.71
N ASP A 100 0.45 -0.47 -15.68
CA ASP A 100 -0.79 -1.13 -16.09
C ASP A 100 -0.62 -2.60 -16.50
N PRO A 101 0.33 -3.00 -17.38
CA PRO A 101 0.51 -4.42 -17.72
C PRO A 101 0.92 -5.26 -16.50
N LEU A 102 1.69 -4.71 -15.56
CA LEU A 102 2.01 -5.38 -14.30
C LEU A 102 0.76 -5.54 -13.43
N LEU A 103 0.02 -4.45 -13.18
CA LEU A 103 -1.13 -4.42 -12.28
C LEU A 103 -2.42 -4.97 -12.90
N SER A 104 -2.46 -5.19 -14.20
CA SER A 104 -3.59 -5.83 -14.90
C SER A 104 -3.65 -7.32 -14.58
N THR A 105 -2.50 -7.94 -14.32
CA THR A 105 -2.40 -9.36 -14.00
C THR A 105 -2.68 -9.62 -12.52
N TYR A 106 -3.41 -10.71 -12.24
CA TYR A 106 -3.64 -11.19 -10.87
C TYR A 106 -2.34 -11.28 -10.04
N PRO A 107 -1.25 -11.91 -10.52
CA PRO A 107 0.00 -11.98 -9.76
C PRO A 107 0.60 -10.60 -9.49
N GLY A 108 0.57 -9.67 -10.44
CA GLY A 108 1.10 -8.32 -10.23
C GLY A 108 0.31 -7.51 -9.19
N ARG A 109 -1.01 -7.69 -9.13
CA ARG A 109 -1.84 -7.11 -8.04
C ARG A 109 -1.46 -7.67 -6.67
N VAL A 110 -1.27 -8.99 -6.57
CA VAL A 110 -0.85 -9.63 -5.32
C VAL A 110 0.50 -9.07 -4.87
N VAL A 111 1.48 -8.98 -5.78
CA VAL A 111 2.81 -8.42 -5.47
C VAL A 111 2.71 -6.95 -5.06
N GLY A 112 1.90 -6.15 -5.76
CA GLY A 112 1.65 -4.74 -5.41
C GLY A 112 1.08 -4.59 -3.99
N TYR A 113 0.05 -5.37 -3.64
CA TYR A 113 -0.53 -5.35 -2.29
C TYR A 113 0.45 -5.82 -1.22
N LEU A 114 1.23 -6.88 -1.50
CA LEU A 114 2.25 -7.37 -0.57
C LEU A 114 3.34 -6.33 -0.32
N LEU A 115 3.86 -5.68 -1.37
CA LEU A 115 4.85 -4.61 -1.26
C LEU A 115 4.29 -3.42 -0.47
N TRP A 116 3.06 -3.00 -0.77
CA TRP A 116 2.43 -1.87 -0.08
C TRP A 116 2.24 -2.13 1.41
N VAL A 117 1.68 -3.29 1.76
CA VAL A 117 1.38 -3.61 3.16
C VAL A 117 2.66 -3.93 3.94
N SER A 118 3.65 -4.59 3.31
CA SER A 118 4.95 -4.82 3.94
C SER A 118 5.71 -3.52 4.19
N ALA A 119 5.67 -2.56 3.26
CA ALA A 119 6.22 -1.22 3.46
C ALA A 119 5.54 -0.49 4.63
N GLY A 120 4.20 -0.56 4.71
CA GLY A 120 3.44 0.01 5.84
C GLY A 120 3.80 -0.65 7.18
N LEU A 121 3.93 -1.97 7.22
CA LEU A 121 4.36 -2.70 8.42
C LEU A 121 5.80 -2.36 8.82
N TRP A 122 6.71 -2.24 7.86
CA TRP A 122 8.09 -1.82 8.11
C TRP A 122 8.12 -0.42 8.70
N LEU A 123 7.35 0.52 8.13
CA LEU A 123 7.26 1.90 8.61
C LEU A 123 6.71 2.00 10.04
N VAL A 124 5.75 1.15 10.41
CA VAL A 124 5.16 1.11 11.76
C VAL A 124 6.03 0.35 12.78
N SER A 125 6.92 -0.53 12.30
CA SER A 125 7.81 -1.33 13.16
C SER A 125 9.19 -0.73 13.38
N ARG A 126 9.55 0.29 12.59
CA ARG A 126 10.66 1.21 12.83
C ARG A 126 10.33 2.21 13.93
#